data_AF-B2FM11-F1
#
_entry.id   AF-B2FM11-F1
#
_cell.length_a   1.000
_cell.length_b   1.000
_cell.length_c   1.000
_cell.angle_alpha   90.00
_cell.angle_beta   90.00
_cell.angle_gamma   90.00
#
_symmetry.space_group_name_H-M   'P 1'
#
loop_
_entity.id
_entity.type
_entity.pdbx_description
1 polymer ?
#
loop_
_entity_poly.entity_id
_entity_poly.type
_entity_poly.pdbx_seq_one_letter_code
_entity_poly.pdbx_strand_id
1 'polypeptide(L)' 'MSDLIVTIAHVRAAGLCVNGSRVWFVRHGLDFRAFLREGLDAQTLLATGDAMAQRVVDCARQQRNEQEHT' A
#
# COMPACT_ATOMS: atom_id res chain seq x y z
N MET A 1 5.02 13.55 -8.08
CA MET A 1 4.98 12.62 -6.93
C MET A 1 3.50 12.43 -6.64
N SER A 2 3.00 11.20 -6.60
CA SER A 2 1.55 10.98 -6.44
C SER A 2 1.18 11.24 -4.99
N ASP A 3 0.22 12.13 -4.73
CA ASP A 3 -0.29 12.41 -3.37
C ASP A 3 -1.15 11.26 -2.80
N LEU A 4 -0.90 10.02 -3.19
CA LEU A 4 -1.66 8.85 -2.75
C LEU A 4 -0.89 8.09 -1.67
N ILE A 5 -1.35 8.27 -0.43
CA ILE A 5 -0.84 7.52 0.71
C ILE A 5 -1.55 6.18 0.79
N VAL A 6 -0.75 5.11 0.73
CA VAL A 6 -1.19 3.75 0.97
C VAL A 6 -1.19 3.47 2.47
N THR A 7 -2.26 2.83 2.96
CA THR A 7 -2.42 2.44 4.37
C THR A 7 -2.68 0.95 4.49
N ILE A 8 -2.66 0.44 5.73
CA ILE A 8 -2.99 -0.97 6.00
C ILE A 8 -4.41 -1.36 5.57
N ALA A 9 -5.35 -0.41 5.48
CA ALA A 9 -6.69 -0.66 4.98
C ALA A 9 -6.65 -1.09 3.50
N HIS A 10 -5.85 -0.42 2.67
CA HIS A 10 -5.66 -0.78 1.26
C HIS A 10 -4.99 -2.14 1.10
N VAL A 11 -4.01 -2.45 1.94
CA VAL A 11 -3.34 -3.76 1.98
C VAL A 11 -4.34 -4.88 2.29
N ARG A 12 -5.22 -4.66 3.28
CA ARG A 12 -6.29 -5.63 3.62
C ARG A 12 -7.33 -5.75 2.51
N ALA A 13 -7.73 -4.64 1.89
CA ALA A 13 -8.66 -4.63 0.76
C ALA A 13 -8.09 -5.38 -0.46
N ALA A 14 -6.77 -5.35 -0.66
CA ALA A 14 -6.07 -6.13 -1.68
C ALA A 14 -5.97 -7.65 -1.37
N GLY A 15 -6.50 -8.10 -0.22
CA GLY A 15 -6.55 -9.49 0.19
C GLY A 15 -5.27 -10.00 0.86
N LEU A 16 -4.40 -9.10 1.34
CA LEU A 16 -3.13 -9.48 1.96
C LEU A 16 -3.29 -9.66 3.48
N CYS A 17 -2.70 -10.73 4.00
CA CYS A 17 -2.64 -10.96 5.44
C CYS A 17 -1.51 -10.15 6.09
N VAL A 18 -1.65 -9.82 7.38
CA VAL A 18 -0.68 -9.00 8.12
C VAL A 18 0.70 -9.67 8.17
N ASN A 19 0.74 -10.98 8.39
CA ASN A 19 2.00 -11.73 8.45
C ASN A 19 2.74 -11.72 7.11
N GLY A 20 2.03 -11.96 5.99
CA GLY A 20 2.60 -11.90 4.64
C GLY A 20 3.06 -10.50 4.28
N SER A 21 2.28 -9.48 4.65
CA SER A 21 2.64 -8.08 4.43
C SER A 21 3.92 -7.71 5.18
N ARG A 22 4.09 -8.16 6.43
CA ARG A 22 5.32 -7.90 7.19
C ARG A 22 6.56 -8.48 6.50
N VAL A 23 6.49 -9.73 6.04
CA VAL A 23 7.61 -10.39 5.33
C VAL A 23 7.89 -9.70 4.00
N TRP A 24 6.84 -9.32 3.27
CA TRP A 24 6.93 -8.60 2.01
C TRP A 24 7.63 -7.24 2.18
N PHE A 25 7.28 -6.46 3.20
CA PHE A 25 7.96 -5.20 3.51
C PHE A 25 9.46 -5.40 3.80
N VAL A 26 9.81 -6.39 4.61
CA VAL A 26 11.22 -6.71 4.91
C VAL A 26 12.00 -7.08 3.65
N ARG A 27 11.40 -7.86 2.74
CA ARG A 27 12.04 -8.25 1.46
C ARG A 27 12.39 -7.04 0.59
N HIS A 28 11.60 -5.98 0.67
CA HIS A 28 11.79 -4.73 -0.08
C HIS A 28 12.53 -3.66 0.71
N GLY A 29 13.05 -3.97 1.90
CA GLY A 29 13.76 -3.00 2.75
C GLY A 29 12.87 -1.89 3.31
N LEU A 30 11.56 -2.12 3.37
CA LEU A 30 10.57 -1.15 3.86
C LEU A 30 10.25 -1.41 5.34
N ASP A 31 10.02 -0.33 6.10
CA ASP A 31 9.63 -0.43 7.50
C ASP A 31 8.11 -0.58 7.65
N PHE A 32 7.68 -1.80 7.98
CA PHE A 32 6.27 -2.10 8.23
C PHE A 32 5.68 -1.36 9.43
N ARG A 33 6.48 -1.06 10.47
CA ARG A 33 6.00 -0.31 11.64
C ARG A 33 5.81 1.17 11.33
N ALA A 34 6.72 1.78 10.57
CA ALA A 34 6.53 3.14 10.08
C ALA A 34 5.29 3.25 9.20
N PHE A 35 5.12 2.30 8.28
CA PHE A 35 3.94 2.19 7.42
C PHE A 35 2.61 2.13 8.19
N LEU A 36 2.56 1.41 9.32
CA LEU A 36 1.33 1.33 10.13
C LEU A 36 0.94 2.65 10.79
N ARG A 37 1.91 3.54 11.06
CA ARG A 37 1.66 4.83 11.71
C ARG A 37 1.37 5.94 10.71
N GLU A 38 2.16 6.00 9.65
CA GLU A 38 2.23 7.14 8.74
C GLU A 38 1.69 6.81 7.34
N GLY A 39 1.54 5.53 7.01
CA GLY A 39 1.31 5.07 5.64
C GLY A 39 2.60 5.11 4.81
N LEU A 40 2.46 4.92 3.49
CA LEU A 40 3.58 4.99 2.55
C LEU A 40 3.09 5.54 1.21
N ASP A 41 3.90 6.36 0.54
CA ASP A 41 3.60 6.85 -0.80
C ASP A 41 3.44 5.68 -1.79
N ALA A 42 2.39 5.73 -2.61
CA ALA A 42 2.13 4.76 -3.66
C ALA A 42 3.32 4.59 -4.62
N GLN A 43 4.04 5.68 -4.95
CA GLN A 43 5.24 5.63 -5.79
C GLN A 43 6.36 4.82 -5.14
N THR A 44 6.54 4.90 -3.82
CA THR A 44 7.54 4.09 -3.12
C THR A 44 7.23 2.60 -3.24
N LEU A 45 5.95 2.23 -3.17
CA LEU A 45 5.53 0.85 -3.43
C LEU A 45 5.74 0.46 -4.89
N LEU A 46 5.33 1.29 -5.85
CA LEU A 46 5.50 1.01 -7.28
C LEU A 46 6.97 0.88 -7.71
N ALA A 47 7.87 1.65 -7.07
CA ALA A 47 9.31 1.57 -7.31
C ALA A 47 9.91 0.18 -6.98
N THR A 48 9.24 -0.63 -6.16
CA THR A 48 9.67 -2.02 -5.88
C THR A 48 9.53 -2.94 -7.10
N GLY A 49 8.71 -2.58 -8.10
CA GLY A 49 8.38 -3.43 -9.25
C GLY A 49 7.60 -4.69 -8.89
N ASP A 50 7.04 -4.76 -7.67
CA ASP A 50 6.38 -5.95 -7.15
C ASP A 50 4.89 -5.99 -7.53
N ALA A 51 4.40 -7.17 -7.95
CA ALA A 51 3.00 -7.34 -8.34
C ALA A 51 2.03 -7.11 -7.18
N MET A 52 2.42 -7.38 -5.93
CA MET A 52 1.63 -7.06 -4.74
C MET A 52 1.59 -5.56 -4.50
N ALA A 53 2.68 -4.83 -4.74
CA ALA A 53 2.70 -3.37 -4.64
C ALA A 53 1.68 -2.75 -5.61
N GLN A 54 1.71 -3.19 -6.87
CA GLN A 54 0.77 -2.74 -7.90
C GLN A 54 -0.68 -2.96 -7.46
N ARG A 55 -1.01 -4.18 -7.02
CA ARG A 55 -2.36 -4.51 -6.52
C ARG A 55 -2.82 -3.62 -5.37
N VAL A 56 -1.96 -3.37 -4.40
CA VAL A 56 -2.29 -2.51 -3.24
C VAL A 56 -2.52 -1.07 -3.67
N VAL A 57 -1.70 -0.55 -4.57
CA VAL A 57 -1.84 0.82 -5.11
C VAL A 57 -3.13 0.97 -5.92
N ASP A 58 -3.51 -0.05 -6.69
CA ASP A 58 -4.77 -0.02 -7.44
C ASP A 58 -5.99 -0.04 -6.52
N CYS A 59 -5.97 -0.81 -5.43
CA CYS A 59 -7.00 -0.73 -4.39
C CYS A 59 -7.07 0.66 -3.74
N ALA A 60 -5.92 1.27 -3.44
CA ALA A 60 -5.87 2.62 -2.88
C ALA A 60 -6.45 3.67 -3.83
N ARG A 61 -6.19 3.55 -5.14
CA ARG A 61 -6.73 4.44 -6.17
C ARG A 61 -8.25 4.32 -6.29
N GLN A 62 -8.77 3.09 -6.28
CA GLN A 62 -10.22 2.85 -6.34
C GLN A 62 -10.94 3.49 -5.16
N GLN A 63 -10.43 3.30 -3.93
CA GLN A 63 -11.05 3.89 -2.74
C GLN A 63 -10.99 5.41 -2.72
N ARG A 64 -9.91 6.02 -3.25
CA ARG A 64 -9.83 7.48 -3.36
C ARG A 64 -10.89 8.03 -4.31
N ASN A 65 -11.08 7.38 -5.46
CA ASN A 65 -12.09 7.79 -6.45
C ASN A 65 -13.52 7.63 -5.91
N GLU A 66 -13.77 6.59 -5.09
CA GLU A 66 -15.05 6.39 -4.41
C GLU A 66 -15.32 7.48 -3.35
N GLN A 67 -14.30 7.93 -2.62
CA GLN A 67 -14.44 9.00 -1.62
C GLN A 67 -14.64 10.39 -2.23
N GLU A 68 -14.16 10.64 -3.46
CA GLU A 68 -14.37 11.92 -4.16
C GLU A 68 -15.79 12.07 -4.77
N HIS A 69 -16.62 11.03 -4.73
CA HIS A 69 -17.99 11.02 -5.29
C HIS A 69 -19.13 11.03 -4.25
N THR A 70 -18.83 11.27 -2.96
CA THR A 70 -19.83 11.43 -1.88
C THR A 70 -19.82 12.85 -1.35
#